data_AF-A0A2S6RDY8-F1
#
_entry.id   AF-A0A2S6RDY8-F1
#
_cell.length_a   1.000
_cell.length_b   1.000
_cell.length_c   1.000
_cell.angle_alpha   90.00
_cell.angle_beta   90.00
_cell.angle_gamma   90.00
#
_symmetry.space_group_name_H-M   'P 1'
#
loop_
_entity.id
_entity.type
_entity.pdbx_description
1 polymer ?
#
loop_
_entity_poly.entity_id
_entity_poly.type
_entity_poly.pdbx_seq_one_letter_code
_entity_poly.pdbx_strand_id
1 'polypeptide(L)'
;MIEVSKKGTVPVLVLNNKVLDESMEIIIWALEYNDKLNLLNPYIKKKKETLDLISKIDNKFKYHLDRYKYSSRYEKDNHFKGKYIHRNLAESYLLEIENTLYTKKNTYLFENRISILDISIFPLVRQFRTADLEWFKSNPKLTAVNRWLDKITNLDFFNIIMKKYKPWKKINSPELFSSNLKI
;
A
#
# COMPACT_ATOMS: atom_id res chain seq x y z
N MET A 1 -10.38 -3.34 20.79
CA MET A 1 -9.18 -2.97 19.99
C MET A 1 -7.99 -2.67 20.90
N ILE A 2 -8.09 -1.70 21.82
CA ILE A 2 -7.02 -1.40 22.80
C ILE A 2 -6.73 -2.60 23.72
N GLU A 3 -7.75 -3.41 24.03
CA GLU A 3 -7.61 -4.64 24.83
C GLU A 3 -6.72 -5.70 24.18
N VAL A 4 -6.51 -5.64 22.85
CA VAL A 4 -5.78 -6.68 22.09
C VAL A 4 -4.52 -6.13 21.43
N SER A 5 -4.51 -4.86 20.99
CA SER A 5 -3.30 -4.15 20.60
C SER A 5 -3.26 -2.78 21.26
N LYS A 6 -2.22 -2.55 22.07
CA LYS A 6 -1.96 -1.27 22.75
C LYS A 6 -1.66 -0.14 21.76
N LYS A 7 -1.30 -0.47 20.52
CA LYS A 7 -0.98 0.49 19.44
C LYS A 7 -2.19 1.29 18.99
N GLY A 8 -3.39 0.72 19.11
CA GLY A 8 -4.63 1.42 18.76
C GLY A 8 -4.79 1.73 17.26
N THR A 9 -4.03 1.07 16.38
CA THR A 9 -4.12 1.21 14.93
C THR A 9 -4.53 -0.11 14.29
N VAL A 10 -5.13 -0.04 13.11
CA VAL A 10 -5.46 -1.21 12.26
C VAL A 10 -4.47 -1.33 11.10
N PRO A 11 -4.30 -2.53 10.50
CA PRO A 11 -4.95 -3.82 10.84
C PRO A 11 -4.36 -4.51 12.08
N VAL A 12 -5.16 -5.37 12.73
CA VAL A 12 -4.74 -6.30 13.79
C VAL A 12 -5.33 -7.66 13.48
N LEU A 13 -4.51 -8.71 13.54
CA LEU A 13 -4.93 -10.10 13.40
C LEU A 13 -4.78 -10.83 14.74
N VAL A 14 -5.86 -11.44 15.20
CA VAL A 14 -5.89 -12.23 16.44
C VAL A 14 -5.93 -13.70 16.07
N LEU A 15 -4.91 -14.43 16.50
CA LEU A 15 -4.80 -15.89 16.36
C LEU A 15 -4.90 -16.52 17.75
N ASN A 16 -5.17 -17.82 17.81
CA ASN A 16 -5.34 -18.53 19.09
C ASN A 16 -4.13 -18.38 20.04
N ASN A 17 -2.92 -18.24 19.49
CA ASN A 17 -1.66 -18.24 20.24
C ASN A 17 -0.86 -16.93 20.15
N LYS A 18 -1.27 -15.98 19.30
CA LYS A 18 -0.55 -14.72 19.11
C LYS A 18 -1.45 -13.63 18.53
N VAL A 19 -1.05 -12.38 18.72
CA VAL A 19 -1.63 -11.20 18.08
C VAL A 19 -0.57 -10.61 17.17
N LEU A 20 -0.93 -10.32 15.92
CA LEU A 20 -0.10 -9.57 14.97
C LEU A 20 -0.74 -8.20 14.77
N ASP A 21 -0.04 -7.12 15.08
CA ASP A 21 -0.55 -5.74 14.98
C ASP A 21 0.28 -4.83 14.05
N GLU A 22 1.14 -5.46 13.24
CA GLU A 22 1.82 -4.86 12.10
C GLU A 22 1.29 -5.42 10.78
N SER A 23 1.00 -4.53 9.82
CA SER A 23 0.49 -4.91 8.50
C SER A 23 1.44 -5.88 7.77
N MET A 24 2.75 -5.66 7.87
CA MET A 24 3.76 -6.51 7.25
C MET A 24 3.78 -7.92 7.84
N GLU A 25 3.64 -8.05 9.17
CA GLU A 25 3.58 -9.36 9.82
C GLU A 25 2.33 -10.12 9.39
N ILE A 26 1.19 -9.44 9.27
CA ILE A 26 -0.06 -10.03 8.78
C ILE A 26 0.08 -10.49 7.33
N ILE A 27 0.70 -9.68 6.46
CA ILE A 27 0.94 -10.04 5.05
C ILE A 27 1.83 -11.26 4.96
N ILE A 28 2.96 -11.27 5.69
CA ILE A 28 3.90 -12.40 5.69
C ILE A 28 3.20 -13.66 6.23
N TRP A 29 2.50 -13.57 7.35
CA TRP A 29 1.76 -14.69 7.93
C TRP A 29 0.75 -15.28 6.93
N ALA A 30 0.00 -14.42 6.22
CA ALA A 30 -1.01 -14.88 5.26
C ALA A 30 -0.37 -15.61 4.07
N LEU A 31 0.79 -15.14 3.60
CA LEU A 31 1.52 -15.76 2.49
C LEU A 31 2.27 -17.03 2.93
N GLU A 32 2.80 -17.09 4.15
CA GLU A 32 3.37 -18.32 4.71
C GLU A 32 2.32 -19.43 4.83
N TYR A 33 1.05 -19.07 5.07
CA TYR A 33 -0.05 -20.02 5.06
C TYR A 33 -0.41 -20.52 3.64
N ASN A 34 -0.42 -19.64 2.63
CA ASN A 34 -0.76 -20.00 1.25
C ASN A 34 -0.23 -18.98 0.22
N ASP A 35 0.86 -19.32 -0.48
CA ASP A 35 1.47 -18.49 -1.53
C ASP A 35 1.51 -19.18 -2.91
N LYS A 36 0.33 -19.45 -3.49
CA LYS A 36 0.21 -20.08 -4.83
C LYS A 36 0.87 -19.27 -5.96
N LEU A 37 1.04 -17.95 -5.78
CA LEU A 37 1.57 -17.06 -6.81
C LEU A 37 3.06 -16.72 -6.61
N ASN A 38 3.69 -17.28 -5.57
CA ASN A 38 5.08 -17.00 -5.19
C ASN A 38 5.35 -15.51 -4.96
N LEU A 39 4.43 -14.83 -4.29
CA LEU A 39 4.51 -13.41 -3.94
C LEU A 39 5.67 -13.14 -2.96
N LEU A 40 6.07 -14.11 -2.15
CA LEU A 40 7.20 -14.00 -1.23
C LEU A 40 8.57 -14.09 -1.92
N ASN A 41 8.65 -14.36 -3.21
CA ASN A 41 9.91 -14.50 -3.95
C ASN A 41 10.97 -13.41 -3.66
N PRO A 42 10.68 -12.10 -3.77
CA PRO A 42 11.66 -11.07 -3.40
C PRO A 42 12.00 -11.06 -1.91
N TYR A 43 11.05 -11.35 -1.02
CA TYR A 43 11.31 -11.45 0.42
C TYR A 43 12.24 -12.62 0.74
N ILE A 44 12.15 -13.74 0.02
CA ILE A 44 13.03 -14.90 0.17
C ILE A 44 14.42 -14.61 -0.44
N LYS A 45 14.47 -14.13 -1.69
CA LYS A 45 15.73 -13.93 -2.43
C LYS A 45 16.52 -12.70 -1.97
N LYS A 46 15.84 -11.62 -1.57
CA LYS A 46 16.39 -10.29 -1.29
C LYS A 46 15.65 -9.64 -0.13
N LYS A 47 15.63 -10.33 1.02
CA LYS A 47 14.84 -9.95 2.19
C LYS A 47 15.07 -8.51 2.62
N LYS A 48 16.33 -8.11 2.77
CA LYS A 48 16.70 -6.79 3.27
C LYS A 48 16.23 -5.70 2.32
N GLU A 49 16.55 -5.80 1.04
CA GLU A 49 16.16 -4.82 0.02
C GLU A 49 14.64 -4.71 -0.13
N THR A 50 13.95 -5.85 -0.01
CA THR A 50 12.48 -5.92 -0.06
C THR A 50 11.87 -5.15 1.10
N LEU A 51 12.32 -5.44 2.32
CA LEU A 51 11.83 -4.77 3.53
C LEU A 51 12.21 -3.29 3.59
N ASP A 52 13.43 -2.94 3.15
CA ASP A 52 13.90 -1.56 3.10
C ASP A 52 13.04 -0.71 2.14
N LEU A 53 12.72 -1.24 0.96
CA LEU A 53 11.86 -0.54 0.00
C LEU A 53 10.45 -0.36 0.56
N ILE A 54 9.85 -1.39 1.14
CA ILE A 54 8.51 -1.28 1.72
C ILE A 54 8.52 -0.29 2.89
N SER A 55 9.51 -0.37 3.78
CA SER A 55 9.66 0.54 4.92
C SER A 55 9.82 2.00 4.49
N LYS A 56 10.57 2.28 3.41
CA LYS A 56 10.65 3.64 2.84
C LYS A 56 9.27 4.15 2.42
N ILE A 57 8.44 3.29 1.83
CA ILE A 57 7.10 3.66 1.38
C ILE A 57 6.14 3.86 2.56
N ASP A 58 6.11 2.92 3.51
CA ASP A 58 5.22 2.96 4.67
C ASP A 58 5.54 4.09 5.65
N ASN A 59 6.80 4.55 5.69
CA ASN A 59 7.23 5.62 6.57
C ASN A 59 7.44 6.95 5.84
N LYS A 60 8.48 7.04 5.02
CA LYS A 60 8.93 8.32 4.46
C LYS A 60 7.96 8.85 3.40
N PHE A 61 7.59 8.00 2.43
CA PHE A 61 6.59 8.40 1.43
C PHE A 61 5.24 8.69 2.08
N LYS A 62 4.76 7.81 2.97
CA LYS A 62 3.50 7.99 3.68
C LYS A 62 3.44 9.31 4.46
N TYR A 63 4.52 9.68 5.14
CA TYR A 63 4.61 10.97 5.86
C TYR A 63 4.32 12.18 4.96
N HIS A 64 4.86 12.17 3.74
CA HIS A 64 4.63 13.23 2.76
C HIS A 64 3.25 13.11 2.09
N LEU A 65 2.80 11.90 1.77
CA LEU A 65 1.46 11.62 1.27
C LEU A 65 0.38 12.18 2.20
N ASP A 66 0.46 11.89 3.50
CA ASP A 66 -0.56 12.32 4.46
C ASP A 66 -0.68 13.86 4.50
N ARG A 67 0.45 14.57 4.49
CA ARG A 67 0.52 16.04 4.47
C ARG A 67 0.12 16.66 3.14
N TYR A 68 0.26 15.93 2.05
CA TYR A 68 -0.23 16.34 0.75
C TYR A 68 -1.76 16.16 0.65
N LYS A 69 -2.24 14.95 0.93
CA LYS A 69 -3.64 14.54 0.76
C LYS A 69 -4.57 15.16 1.80
N TYR A 70 -4.10 15.31 3.03
CA TYR A 70 -4.88 15.84 4.15
C TYR A 70 -4.31 17.17 4.65
N SER A 71 -3.86 18.04 3.73
CA SER A 71 -3.13 19.27 4.06
C SER A 71 -3.83 20.16 5.09
N SER A 72 -5.16 20.25 5.03
CA SER A 72 -5.96 21.04 5.98
C SER A 72 -5.79 20.62 7.45
N ARG A 73 -5.37 19.39 7.72
CA ARG A 73 -5.07 18.91 9.09
C ARG A 73 -3.75 19.44 9.64
N TYR A 74 -2.87 19.95 8.78
CA TYR A 74 -1.50 20.36 9.11
C TYR A 74 -1.24 21.85 8.93
N GLU A 75 -2.21 22.64 8.46
CA GLU A 75 -2.03 24.08 8.23
C GLU A 75 -1.64 24.87 9.49
N LYS A 76 -1.98 24.35 10.68
CA LYS A 76 -1.60 24.94 11.98
C LYS A 76 -0.28 24.40 12.54
N ASP A 77 0.36 23.43 11.87
CA ASP A 77 1.65 22.89 12.27
C ASP A 77 2.76 23.81 11.73
N ASN A 78 3.58 24.36 12.63
CA ASN A 78 4.68 25.26 12.28
C ASN A 78 5.74 24.61 11.36
N HIS A 79 5.79 23.28 11.30
CA HIS A 79 6.70 22.53 10.43
C HIS A 79 6.08 22.13 9.09
N PHE A 80 4.81 22.46 8.84
CA PHE A 80 4.16 22.16 7.57
C PHE A 80 4.72 23.05 6.46
N LYS A 81 5.30 22.40 5.45
CA LYS A 81 5.99 23.07 4.34
C LYS A 81 5.06 23.44 3.18
N GLY A 82 3.75 23.24 3.33
CA GLY A 82 2.79 23.41 2.25
C GLY A 82 2.59 22.16 1.39
N LYS A 83 1.37 21.98 0.90
CA LYS A 83 0.91 20.72 0.28
C LYS A 83 1.75 20.32 -0.95
N TYR A 84 2.14 21.27 -1.79
CA TYR A 84 2.88 20.98 -3.03
C TYR A 84 4.35 20.63 -2.77
N ILE A 85 4.96 21.15 -1.70
CA ILE A 85 6.30 20.70 -1.28
C ILE A 85 6.22 19.24 -0.82
N HIS A 86 5.21 18.88 -0.03
CA HIS A 86 4.98 17.48 0.35
C HIS A 86 4.68 16.58 -0.86
N ARG A 87 3.94 17.06 -1.87
CA ARG A 87 3.73 16.33 -3.13
C ARG A 87 5.05 16.02 -3.83
N ASN A 88 5.92 17.01 -3.99
CA ASN A 88 7.21 16.82 -4.69
C ASN A 88 8.18 15.92 -3.89
N LEU A 89 8.16 16.00 -2.56
CA LEU A 89 8.94 15.11 -1.70
C LEU A 89 8.39 13.67 -1.70
N ALA A 90 7.08 13.48 -1.84
CA ALA A 90 6.51 12.16 -2.06
C ALA A 90 6.86 11.61 -3.46
N GLU A 91 6.79 12.47 -4.49
CA GLU A 91 7.19 12.13 -5.86
C GLU A 91 8.61 11.56 -5.92
N SER A 92 9.58 12.13 -5.19
CA SER A 92 10.97 11.64 -5.25
C SER A 92 11.12 10.16 -4.85
N TYR A 93 10.29 9.66 -3.93
CA TYR A 93 10.27 8.22 -3.61
C TYR A 93 9.62 7.39 -4.71
N LEU A 94 8.63 7.94 -5.42
CA LEU A 94 8.05 7.27 -6.59
C LEU A 94 9.01 7.24 -7.77
N LEU A 95 9.96 8.16 -7.87
CA LEU A 95 11.01 8.10 -8.91
C LEU A 95 11.96 6.91 -8.70
N GLU A 96 12.20 6.46 -7.48
CA GLU A 96 12.93 5.20 -7.23
C GLU A 96 12.18 3.99 -7.81
N ILE A 97 10.85 3.98 -7.68
CA ILE A 97 9.95 2.96 -8.22
C ILE A 97 9.87 3.06 -9.75
N GLU A 98 9.70 4.29 -10.28
CA GLU A 98 9.68 4.58 -11.72
C GLU A 98 10.94 4.03 -12.37
N ASN A 99 12.13 4.32 -11.83
CA ASN A 99 13.39 3.84 -12.38
C ASN A 99 13.44 2.30 -12.43
N THR A 100 12.95 1.63 -11.38
CA THR A 100 12.88 0.16 -11.34
C THR A 100 11.98 -0.41 -12.44
N LEU A 101 10.81 0.21 -12.67
CA LEU A 101 9.85 -0.22 -13.68
C LEU A 101 10.28 0.14 -15.10
N TYR A 102 10.84 1.35 -15.29
CA TYR A 102 11.19 1.90 -16.58
C TYR A 102 12.45 1.26 -17.16
N THR A 103 13.57 1.24 -16.41
CA THR A 103 14.86 0.76 -16.90
C THR A 103 14.81 -0.70 -17.33
N LYS A 104 14.00 -1.51 -16.65
CA LYS A 104 13.86 -2.95 -16.95
C LYS A 104 12.69 -3.26 -17.88
N LYS A 105 11.92 -2.25 -18.30
CA LYS A 105 10.63 -2.42 -18.99
C LYS A 105 9.70 -3.41 -18.27
N ASN A 106 9.76 -3.39 -16.95
CA ASN A 106 9.00 -4.32 -16.12
C ASN A 106 7.53 -3.87 -16.00
N THR A 107 6.65 -4.85 -15.89
CA THR A 107 5.25 -4.69 -15.49
C THR A 107 5.10 -4.60 -13.98
N TYR A 108 5.95 -5.31 -13.23
CA TYR A 108 5.93 -5.41 -11.76
C TYR A 108 7.33 -5.17 -11.16
N LEU A 109 7.39 -4.89 -9.86
CA LEU A 109 8.62 -4.40 -9.22
C LEU A 109 9.75 -5.44 -9.12
N PHE A 110 9.42 -6.73 -9.16
CA PHE A 110 10.42 -7.80 -9.04
C PHE A 110 10.29 -8.84 -10.15
N GLU A 111 11.38 -9.06 -10.90
CA GLU A 111 11.47 -10.10 -11.96
C GLU A 111 10.26 -10.15 -12.92
N ASN A 112 9.61 -9.01 -13.15
CA ASN A 112 8.39 -8.88 -13.96
C ASN A 112 7.24 -9.81 -13.53
N ARG A 113 7.15 -10.15 -12.24
CA ARG A 113 6.04 -10.90 -11.63
C ARG A 113 5.48 -10.11 -10.45
N ILE A 114 4.17 -10.20 -10.25
CA ILE A 114 3.53 -9.60 -9.08
C ILE A 114 4.10 -10.23 -7.81
N SER A 115 4.34 -9.41 -6.80
CA SER A 115 5.04 -9.84 -5.58
C SER A 115 4.58 -9.07 -4.34
N ILE A 116 5.14 -9.44 -3.18
CA ILE A 116 4.94 -8.72 -1.92
C ILE A 116 5.27 -7.23 -2.02
N LEU A 117 6.23 -6.84 -2.86
CA LEU A 117 6.55 -5.43 -3.12
C LEU A 117 5.33 -4.72 -3.72
N ASP A 118 4.74 -5.30 -4.76
CA ASP A 118 3.63 -4.69 -5.48
C ASP A 118 2.41 -4.55 -4.56
N ILE A 119 2.01 -5.63 -3.89
CA ILE A 119 0.81 -5.65 -3.02
C ILE A 119 0.95 -4.74 -1.79
N SER A 120 2.18 -4.53 -1.29
CA SER A 120 2.43 -3.66 -0.13
C SER A 120 2.50 -2.18 -0.52
N ILE A 121 3.01 -1.87 -1.72
CA ILE A 121 3.28 -0.48 -2.14
C ILE A 121 2.08 0.15 -2.85
N PHE A 122 1.36 -0.59 -3.70
CA PHE A 122 0.26 -0.01 -4.49
C PHE A 122 -0.82 0.72 -3.68
N PRO A 123 -1.18 0.32 -2.44
CA PRO A 123 -2.24 1.00 -1.70
C PRO A 123 -1.89 2.47 -1.43
N LEU A 124 -0.65 2.76 -1.04
CA LEU A 124 -0.20 4.12 -0.74
C LEU A 124 -0.01 4.94 -2.02
N VAL A 125 0.52 4.34 -3.10
CA VAL A 125 0.63 5.03 -4.40
C VAL A 125 -0.76 5.36 -4.96
N ARG A 126 -1.73 4.46 -4.82
CA ARG A 126 -3.13 4.73 -5.18
C ARG A 126 -3.70 5.89 -4.38
N GLN A 127 -3.45 5.96 -3.08
CA GLN A 127 -3.89 7.09 -2.26
C GLN A 127 -3.27 8.41 -2.72
N PHE A 128 -2.00 8.40 -3.10
CA PHE A 128 -1.31 9.57 -3.65
C PHE A 128 -1.93 10.01 -4.98
N ARG A 129 -2.19 9.07 -5.90
CA ARG A 129 -2.92 9.35 -7.14
C ARG A 129 -4.30 9.96 -6.89
N THR A 130 -5.03 9.51 -5.87
CA THR A 130 -6.36 10.05 -5.57
C THR A 130 -6.35 11.46 -4.99
N ALA A 131 -5.21 11.97 -4.51
CA ALA A 131 -5.13 13.33 -3.99
C ALA A 131 -5.19 14.40 -5.10
N ASP A 132 -4.66 14.09 -6.29
CA ASP A 132 -4.79 14.89 -7.51
C ASP A 132 -4.59 13.97 -8.71
N LEU A 133 -5.70 13.51 -9.28
CA LEU A 133 -5.71 12.51 -10.34
C LEU A 133 -5.09 13.05 -11.64
N GLU A 134 -5.45 14.27 -12.00
CA GLU A 134 -5.02 14.90 -13.25
C GLU A 134 -3.53 15.18 -13.22
N TRP A 135 -3.01 15.76 -12.13
CA TRP A 135 -1.57 15.94 -11.98
C TRP A 135 -0.82 14.61 -12.02
N PHE A 136 -1.29 13.57 -11.31
CA PHE A 136 -0.58 12.30 -11.27
C PHE A 136 -0.53 11.61 -12.64
N LYS A 137 -1.64 11.63 -13.40
CA LYS A 137 -1.72 11.03 -14.74
C LYS A 137 -0.94 11.80 -15.80
N SER A 138 -0.93 13.14 -15.71
CA SER A 138 -0.22 14.00 -16.67
C SER A 138 1.27 14.14 -16.39
N ASN A 139 1.75 13.65 -15.23
CA ASN A 139 3.16 13.80 -14.84
C ASN A 139 4.08 12.91 -15.70
N PRO A 140 4.97 13.50 -16.52
CA PRO A 140 5.84 12.75 -17.41
C PRO A 140 6.92 11.93 -16.69
N LYS A 141 7.16 12.20 -15.40
CA LYS A 141 8.14 11.45 -14.61
C LYS A 141 7.60 10.17 -13.99
N LEU A 142 6.29 9.91 -14.09
CA LEU A 142 5.61 8.78 -13.42
C LEU A 142 4.90 7.86 -14.42
N THR A 143 5.40 7.77 -15.65
CA THR A 143 4.73 7.04 -16.73
C THR A 143 4.67 5.53 -16.47
N ALA A 144 5.76 4.94 -15.99
CA ALA A 144 5.84 3.51 -15.70
C ALA A 144 5.06 3.17 -14.43
N VAL A 145 5.11 4.02 -13.41
CA VAL A 145 4.30 3.92 -12.18
C VAL A 145 2.80 4.01 -12.51
N ASN A 146 2.38 4.93 -13.38
CA ASN A 146 0.98 5.00 -13.82
C ASN A 146 0.55 3.68 -14.47
N ARG A 147 1.34 3.17 -15.43
CA ARG A 147 1.06 1.88 -16.09
C ARG A 147 1.00 0.72 -15.10
N TRP A 148 1.96 0.64 -14.18
CA TRP A 148 2.02 -0.38 -13.14
C TRP A 148 0.78 -0.35 -12.24
N LEU A 149 0.38 0.84 -11.78
CA LEU A 149 -0.79 1.00 -10.93
C LEU A 149 -2.08 0.66 -11.68
N ASP A 150 -2.19 1.05 -12.94
CA ASP A 150 -3.32 0.67 -13.79
C ASP A 150 -3.39 -0.84 -14.02
N LYS A 151 -2.25 -1.53 -14.19
CA LYS A 151 -2.27 -2.99 -14.25
C LYS A 151 -2.75 -3.62 -12.97
N ILE A 152 -2.22 -3.23 -11.80
CA ILE A 152 -2.66 -3.79 -10.51
C ILE A 152 -4.15 -3.54 -10.26
N THR A 153 -4.63 -2.32 -10.52
CA THR A 153 -6.03 -1.96 -10.27
C THR A 153 -7.03 -2.58 -11.25
N ASN A 154 -6.56 -3.23 -12.32
CA ASN A 154 -7.37 -4.01 -13.26
C ASN A 154 -7.27 -5.53 -13.04
N LEU A 155 -6.52 -6.01 -12.03
CA LEU A 155 -6.47 -7.44 -11.70
C LEU A 155 -7.76 -7.89 -10.99
N ASP A 156 -8.19 -9.12 -11.23
CA ASP A 156 -9.46 -9.64 -10.68
C ASP A 156 -9.50 -9.60 -9.15
N PHE A 157 -8.38 -9.89 -8.48
CA PHE A 157 -8.33 -9.81 -7.02
C PHE A 157 -8.60 -8.39 -6.50
N PHE A 158 -8.25 -7.35 -7.27
CA PHE A 158 -8.47 -5.97 -6.84
C PHE A 158 -9.97 -5.68 -6.71
N ASN A 159 -10.77 -6.13 -7.68
CA ASN A 159 -12.22 -5.98 -7.64
C ASN A 159 -12.84 -6.72 -6.44
N ILE A 160 -12.29 -7.88 -6.11
CA ILE A 160 -12.72 -8.69 -4.97
C ILE A 160 -12.45 -7.96 -3.64
N ILE A 161 -11.22 -7.47 -3.43
CA ILE A 161 -10.85 -6.81 -2.15
C ILE A 161 -11.41 -5.40 -2.03
N MET A 162 -11.72 -4.73 -3.14
CA MET A 162 -12.27 -3.36 -3.17
C MET A 162 -13.79 -3.29 -3.13
N LYS A 163 -14.47 -4.41 -2.86
CA LYS A 163 -15.92 -4.44 -2.63
C LYS A 163 -16.30 -3.39 -1.57
N LYS A 164 -17.24 -2.52 -1.93
CA LYS A 164 -17.71 -1.46 -1.03
C LYS A 164 -18.73 -2.03 -0.05
N TYR A 165 -18.48 -1.83 1.23
CA TYR A 165 -19.42 -2.13 2.31
C TYR A 165 -20.07 -0.84 2.78
N LYS A 166 -21.30 -0.94 3.31
CA LYS A 166 -21.95 0.22 3.93
C LYS A 166 -21.14 0.63 5.17
N PRO A 167 -21.00 1.93 5.47
CA PRO A 167 -20.37 2.37 6.72
C PRO A 167 -21.02 1.68 7.91
N TRP A 168 -20.22 1.02 8.73
CA TRP A 168 -20.69 0.32 9.92
C TRP A 168 -21.28 1.31 10.93
N LYS A 169 -22.42 0.96 11.52
CA LYS A 169 -23.03 1.66 12.67
C LYS A 169 -23.08 0.69 13.85
N LYS A 170 -23.10 1.20 15.07
CA LYS A 170 -23.17 0.38 16.30
C LYS A 170 -24.33 -0.63 16.33
N ILE A 171 -25.41 -0.33 15.63
CA ILE A 171 -26.59 -1.21 15.50
C ILE A 171 -26.39 -2.37 14.51
N ASN A 172 -25.31 -2.35 13.72
CA ASN A 172 -25.04 -3.38 12.73
C ASN A 172 -24.27 -4.53 13.37
N SER A 173 -24.80 -5.74 13.20
CA SER A 173 -24.05 -6.97 13.45
C SER A 173 -22.76 -7.00 12.62
N PRO A 174 -21.68 -7.64 13.11
CA PRO A 174 -20.44 -7.80 12.33
C PRO A 174 -20.73 -8.50 11.00
N GLU A 175 -20.21 -7.94 9.91
CA GLU A 175 -20.25 -8.61 8.61
C GLU A 175 -19.01 -9.52 8.51
N LEU A 176 -19.24 -10.84 8.38
CA LEU A 176 -18.17 -11.82 8.25
C LEU A 176 -17.73 -11.95 6.79
N PHE A 177 -16.45 -11.71 6.53
CA PHE A 177 -15.86 -11.82 5.19
C PHE A 177 -15.39 -13.27 4.95
N SER A 178 -16.14 -14.11 4.24
CA SER A 178 -15.60 -15.37 3.64
C SER A 178 -16.60 -16.23 2.85
N SER A 179 -17.92 -16.06 2.98
CA SER A 179 -18.84 -17.08 2.44
C SER A 179 -18.85 -17.23 0.90
N ASN A 180 -18.29 -16.27 0.15
CA ASN A 180 -18.39 -16.22 -1.32
C ASN A 180 -17.05 -16.01 -2.05
N LEU A 181 -15.90 -16.08 -1.37
CA LEU A 181 -14.59 -15.96 -2.03
C LEU A 181 -14.18 -17.32 -2.62
N LYS A 182 -14.52 -17.56 -3.89
CA LYS A 182 -13.89 -18.65 -4.65
C LYS A 182 -12.47 -18.20 -5.03
N ILE A 183 -11.47 -18.73 -4.33
CA ILE A 183 -10.03 -18.58 -4.65
C ILE A 183 -9.57 -19.82 -5.40
#